data_AF-A0A840YEW2-F1
#
_entry.id   AF-A0A840YEW2-F1
#
_cell.length_a   1.000
_cell.length_b   1.000
_cell.length_c   1.000
_cell.angle_alpha   90.00
_cell.angle_beta   90.00
_cell.angle_gamma   90.00
#
_symmetry.space_group_name_H-M   'P 1'
#
loop_
_entity.id
_entity.type
_entity.pdbx_description
1 polymer ?
#
loop_
_entity_poly.entity_id
_entity_poly.type
_entity_poly.pdbx_seq_one_letter_code
_entity_poly.pdbx_strand_id
1 'polypeptide(L)' 'MDDMQPLAKAIEAFLARHSVSAVRFGREAMNDPHFVRDIRAGRRVWPETETRVRSFMASYEPQQAAA' A
#
# COMPACT_ATOMS: atom_id res chain seq x y z
N MET A 1 3.36 -3.54 -23.09
CA MET A 1 4.42 -3.24 -22.12
C MET A 1 3.73 -3.14 -20.77
N ASP A 2 4.37 -3.65 -19.72
CA ASP A 2 3.70 -4.02 -18.47
C ASP A 2 3.30 -2.78 -17.63
N ASP A 3 2.22 -2.10 -18.03
CA ASP A 3 1.60 -0.94 -17.36
C ASP A 3 0.89 -1.32 -16.04
N MET A 4 1.40 -2.34 -15.34
CA MET A 4 1.03 -2.57 -13.95
C MET A 4 1.64 -1.45 -13.12
N GLN A 5 0.78 -0.49 -12.74
CA GLN A 5 1.08 0.75 -12.01
C GLN A 5 2.29 0.57 -11.06
N PRO A 6 3.33 1.41 -11.15
CA PRO A 6 4.55 1.26 -10.34
C PRO A 6 4.26 1.23 -8.83
N LEU A 7 3.16 1.86 -8.40
CA LEU A 7 2.71 1.85 -7.02
C LEU A 7 2.25 0.46 -6.55
N ALA A 8 1.51 -0.30 -7.36
CA ALA A 8 1.02 -1.62 -6.97
C ALA A 8 2.19 -2.57 -6.68
N LYS A 9 3.19 -2.60 -7.57
CA LYS A 9 4.42 -3.38 -7.40
C LYS A 9 5.20 -2.95 -6.15
N ALA A 10 5.32 -1.64 -5.90
CA ALA A 10 5.99 -1.13 -4.70
C ALA A 10 5.26 -1.55 -3.41
N ILE A 11 3.93 -1.47 -3.40
CA ILE A 11 3.10 -1.93 -2.28
C ILE A 11 3.31 -3.44 -2.07
N GLU A 12 3.24 -4.27 -3.11
CA GLU A 12 3.41 -5.71 -2.96
C GLU A 12 4.79 -6.10 -2.42
N ALA A 13 5.86 -5.47 -2.92
CA ALA A 13 7.20 -5.68 -2.39
C ALA A 13 7.31 -5.29 -0.92
N PHE A 14 6.65 -4.20 -0.52
CA PHE A 14 6.58 -3.76 0.86
C PHE A 14 5.80 -4.73 1.75
N LEU A 15 4.63 -5.20 1.31
CA LEU A 15 3.83 -6.20 2.02
C LEU A 15 4.63 -7.48 2.24
N ALA A 16 5.37 -7.94 1.23
CA ALA A 16 6.23 -9.12 1.33
C ALA A 16 7.40 -8.88 2.30
N ARG A 17 8.05 -7.72 2.25
CA ARG A 17 9.19 -7.37 3.12
C ARG A 17 8.80 -7.26 4.59
N HIS A 18 7.63 -6.69 4.88
CA HIS A 18 7.15 -6.45 6.24
C HIS A 18 6.19 -7.55 6.73
N SER A 19 5.83 -8.53 5.90
CA SER A 19 4.80 -9.55 6.18
C SER A 19 3.47 -8.94 6.66
N VAL A 20 3.09 -7.80 6.08
CA VAL A 20 1.86 -7.07 6.41
C VAL A 20 0.76 -7.48 5.43
N SER A 21 -0.45 -7.72 5.94
CA SER A 21 -1.61 -7.99 5.08
C SER A 21 -2.05 -6.74 4.33
N ALA A 22 -2.43 -6.89 3.06
CA ALA A 22 -2.97 -5.82 2.21
C ALA A 22 -4.09 -5.00 2.88
N VAL A 23 -4.97 -5.67 3.63
CA VAL A 23 -6.06 -5.07 4.42
C VAL A 23 -5.53 -4.16 5.52
N ARG A 24 -4.50 -4.62 6.24
CA ARG A 24 -3.88 -3.88 7.33
C ARG A 24 -3.14 -2.66 6.80
N PHE A 25 -2.37 -2.82 5.73
CA PHE A 25 -1.70 -1.73 5.05
C PHE A 25 -2.68 -0.65 4.58
N GLY A 26 -3.77 -1.04 3.91
CA GLY A 26 -4.78 -0.08 3.46
C GLY A 26 -5.40 0.70 4.62
N ARG A 27 -5.68 0.02 5.74
CA ARG A 27 -6.20 0.65 6.96
C ARG A 27 -5.19 1.58 7.63
N GLU A 28 -3.90 1.23 7.66
CA GLU A 28 -2.87 2.09 8.27
C GLU A 28 -2.48 3.28 7.36
N ALA A 29 -2.35 3.05 6.05
CA ALA A 29 -1.90 4.06 5.09
C ALA A 29 -3.02 5.03 4.65
N MET A 30 -4.23 4.52 4.49
CA MET A 30 -5.37 5.24 3.88
C MET A 30 -6.66 5.17 4.70
N ASN A 31 -6.65 4.49 5.86
CA ASN A 31 -7.86 4.14 6.61
C ASN A 31 -8.90 3.37 5.77
N ASP A 32 -8.44 2.69 4.71
CA ASP A 32 -9.29 1.96 3.77
C ASP A 32 -8.75 0.53 3.52
N PRO A 33 -9.43 -0.52 4.03
CA PRO A 33 -8.97 -1.90 3.91
C PRO A 33 -9.01 -2.45 2.48
N HIS A 34 -9.78 -1.83 1.58
CA HIS A 34 -9.93 -2.26 0.19
C HIS A 34 -8.93 -1.58 -0.74
N PHE A 35 -8.15 -0.61 -0.25
CA PHE A 35 -7.23 0.19 -1.04
C PHE A 35 -6.32 -0.66 -1.95
N VAL A 36 -5.61 -1.64 -1.38
CA VAL A 36 -4.71 -2.53 -2.13
C VAL A 36 -5.49 -3.42 -3.11
N ARG A 37 -6.69 -3.87 -2.72
CA ARG A 37 -7.56 -4.68 -3.60
C ARG A 37 -7.98 -3.88 -4.82
N ASP A 38 -8.38 -2.64 -4.63
CA ASP A 38 -8.78 -1.76 -5.71
C ASP A 38 -7.58 -1.38 -6.60
N ILE A 39 -6.41 -1.13 -6.01
CA ILE A 39 -5.16 -0.91 -6.77
C ILE A 39 -4.84 -2.12 -7.65
N ARG A 40 -4.97 -3.34 -7.11
CA ARG A 40 -4.81 -4.58 -7.89
C ARG A 40 -5.87 -4.73 -8.98
N ALA A 41 -7.08 -4.21 -8.77
CA ALA A 41 -8.14 -4.17 -9.77
C ALA A 41 -7.96 -3.06 -10.82
N GLY A 42 -6.88 -2.26 -10.75
CA GLY A 42 -6.62 -1.18 -11.70
C GLY A 42 -7.29 0.15 -11.35
N ARG A 43 -7.69 0.36 -10.08
CA ARG A 43 -8.24 1.64 -9.62
C ARG A 43 -7.23 2.75 -9.87
N ARG A 44 -7.73 3.86 -10.41
CA ARG A 44 -6.96 5.08 -10.59
C ARG A 44 -6.63 5.68 -9.22
N VAL A 45 -5.35 5.77 -8.91
CA VAL A 45 -4.84 6.51 -7.75
C VAL A 45 -4.55 7.94 -8.14
N TRP A 46 -4.89 8.86 -7.25
CA TRP A 46 -4.53 10.26 -7.39
C TRP A 46 -3.08 10.47 -6.96
N PRO A 47 -2.35 11.43 -7.53
CA PRO A 47 -0.96 11.71 -7.16
C PRO A 47 -0.79 12.09 -5.68
N GLU A 48 -1.81 12.69 -5.07
CA GLU A 48 -1.86 12.94 -3.62
C GLU A 48 -1.91 11.64 -2.82
N THR A 49 -2.72 10.68 -3.27
CA THR A 49 -2.80 9.35 -2.67
C THR A 49 -1.46 8.63 -2.79
N GLU A 50 -0.87 8.63 -3.99
CA GLU A 50 0.45 8.01 -4.21
C GLU A 50 1.52 8.62 -3.30
N THR A 51 1.57 9.95 -3.21
CA THR A 51 2.53 10.64 -2.33
C THR A 51 2.32 10.23 -0.88
N ARG A 52 1.08 10.20 -0.38
CA ARG A 52 0.78 9.72 0.98
C ARG A 52 1.18 8.26 1.19
N VAL A 53 0.91 7.35 0.25
CA VAL A 53 1.35 5.95 0.35
C VAL A 53 2.87 5.86 0.40
N ARG A 54 3.58 6.60 -0.47
CA ARG A 54 5.05 6.63 -0.48
C ARG A 54 5.62 7.19 0.81
N SER A 55 5.08 8.29 1.33
CA SER A 55 5.47 8.84 2.63
C SER A 55 5.17 7.87 3.76
N PHE A 56 4.02 7.19 3.73
CA PHE A 56 3.70 6.15 4.70
C PHE A 56 4.71 5.00 4.62
N MET A 57 5.02 4.46 3.45
CA MET A 57 6.02 3.39 3.29
C MET A 57 7.43 3.83 3.74
N ALA A 58 7.81 5.09 3.50
CA ALA A 58 9.09 5.64 3.91
C ALA A 58 9.19 5.87 5.43
N SER A 59 8.09 6.28 6.06
CA SER A 59 7.98 6.48 7.52
C SER A 59 7.36 5.28 8.23
N TYR A 60 7.19 4.15 7.56
CA TYR A 60 6.60 2.97 8.17
C TYR A 60 7.61 2.35 9.14
N GLU A 61 7.50 2.76 10.39
CA GLU A 61 8.00 1.96 11.49
C GLU A 61 6.96 0.87 11.76
N PRO A 62 7.36 -0.41 11.87
CA PRO A 62 6.47 -1.50 12.26
C PRO A 62 6.07 -1.31 13.73
N GLN A 63 5.28 -0.29 14.03
CA GLN A 63 4.78 -0.02 15.35
C GLN A 63 3.67 -1.03 15.64
N GLN A 64 4.09 -2.09 16.32
CA GLN A 64 3.27 -3.19 16.81
C GLN A 64 2.48 -3.96 15.76
N ALA A 65 3.07 -5.06 15.30
CA ALA A 65 2.26 -6.27 15.17
C ALA A 65 1.78 -6.68 16.57
N ALA A 66 0.59 -6.18 16.92
CA ALA A 66 -0.13 -6.61 18.12
C ALA A 66 -0.69 -8.03 17.90
N ALA A 67 -0.35 -8.88 18.87
CA ALA A 67 -0.93 -10.18 19.25
C ALA A 67 -0.68 -11.38 18.31
#